data_AF-A0A6I3UYT8-F1
#
_entry.id   AF-A0A6I3UYT8-F1
#
_cell.length_a   1.000
_cell.length_b   1.000
_cell.length_c   1.000
_cell.angle_alpha   90.00
_cell.angle_beta   90.00
_cell.angle_gamma   90.00
#
_symmetry.space_group_name_H-M   'P 1'
#
loop_
_entity.id
_entity.type
_entity.pdbx_description
1 polymer ?
#
loop_
_entity_poly.entity_id
_entity_poly.type
_entity_poly.pdbx_seq_one_letter_code
_entity_poly.pdbx_strand_id
1 'polypeptide(L)' 'GKPSLEYLVNGFAVFNNKDDKKVAAAKKFVQFIADDKEWGPKDVVRTGAFPVRTSFGKLYEDKRMETISGWTKYYS' A
#
# COMPACT_ATOMS: atom_id res chain seq x y z
N GLY A 1 -19.77 14.65 4.94
CA GLY A 1 -19.27 15.74 4.10
C GLY A 1 -18.63 15.14 2.86
N LYS A 2 -18.76 15.78 1.70
CA LYS A 2 -18.04 15.38 0.49
C LYS A 2 -16.63 16.00 0.55
N PRO A 3 -15.53 15.22 0.45
CA PRO A 3 -14.19 15.79 0.47
C PRO A 3 -13.97 16.71 -0.72
N SER A 4 -13.27 17.83 -0.49
CA SER A 4 -12.93 18.83 -1.51
C SER A 4 -11.59 18.56 -2.20
N LEU A 5 -10.78 17.64 -1.67
CA LEU A 5 -9.46 17.29 -2.16
C LEU A 5 -9.37 15.78 -2.42
N GLU A 6 -8.52 15.42 -3.38
CA GLU A 6 -8.21 14.03 -3.70
C GLU A 6 -7.33 13.39 -2.62
N TYR A 7 -7.53 12.09 -2.42
CA TYR A 7 -6.70 11.30 -1.52
C TYR A 7 -5.35 11.02 -2.17
N LEU A 8 -4.26 11.23 -1.41
CA LEU A 8 -2.93 10.89 -1.90
C LEU A 8 -2.79 9.36 -2.00
N VAL A 9 -2.79 8.85 -3.22
CA VAL A 9 -2.50 7.45 -3.52
C VAL A 9 -1.07 7.34 -4.05
N ASN A 10 -0.22 6.63 -3.31
CA ASN A 10 1.17 6.35 -3.71
C ASN A 10 1.28 4.92 -4.25
N GLY A 11 2.26 4.69 -5.13
CA GLY A 11 2.54 3.38 -5.69
C GLY A 11 4.01 3.22 -6.09
N PHE A 12 4.41 1.98 -6.37
CA PHE A 12 5.75 1.67 -6.86
C PHE A 12 5.88 1.96 -8.35
N ALA A 13 7.02 2.51 -8.77
CA ALA A 13 7.35 2.72 -10.17
C ALA A 13 8.45 1.75 -10.61
N VAL A 14 8.27 1.11 -11.77
CA VAL A 14 9.32 0.33 -12.43
C VAL A 14 9.77 1.10 -13.67
N PHE A 15 11.03 1.53 -13.68
CA PHE A 15 11.60 2.24 -14.82
C PHE A 15 12.02 1.25 -15.92
N ASN A 16 11.67 1.56 -17.17
CA ASN A 16 12.14 0.81 -18.32
C ASN A 16 13.57 1.25 -18.70
N ASN A 17 14.56 0.49 -18.23
CA ASN A 17 15.97 0.69 -18.54
C ASN A 17 16.45 -0.07 -19.80
N LYS A 18 15.50 -0.57 -20.62
CA LYS A 18 15.76 -1.42 -21.81
C LYS A 18 16.46 -2.75 -21.49
N ASP A 19 16.35 -3.22 -20.24
CA ASP A 19 16.82 -4.53 -19.80
C ASP A 19 15.62 -5.33 -19.25
N ASP A 20 15.09 -6.23 -20.08
CA ASP A 20 13.88 -7.00 -19.78
C ASP A 20 14.05 -7.87 -18.52
N LYS A 21 15.26 -8.37 -18.25
CA LYS A 21 15.52 -9.18 -17.06
C LYS A 21 15.42 -8.32 -15.80
N LYS A 22 15.94 -7.09 -15.83
CA LYS A 22 15.80 -6.14 -14.71
C LYS A 22 14.35 -5.69 -14.51
N VAL A 23 13.62 -5.41 -15.59
CA VAL A 23 12.20 -5.05 -15.50
C VAL A 23 11.38 -6.20 -14.91
N ALA A 24 11.60 -7.44 -15.36
CA ALA A 24 10.93 -8.62 -14.82
C ALA A 24 11.24 -8.84 -13.33
N ALA A 25 12.52 -8.71 -12.94
CA ALA A 25 12.94 -8.83 -11.55
C ALA A 25 12.31 -7.75 -10.66
N ALA A 26 12.28 -6.49 -11.12
CA ALA A 26 11.67 -5.39 -10.38
C ALA A 26 10.15 -5.59 -10.19
N LYS A 27 9.44 -6.04 -11.23
CA LYS A 27 8.00 -6.37 -11.12
C LYS A 27 7.75 -7.47 -10.10
N LYS A 28 8.56 -8.53 -10.11
CA LYS A 28 8.45 -9.64 -9.15
C LYS A 28 8.73 -9.20 -7.71
N PHE A 29 9.70 -8.29 -7.53
CA PHE A 29 10.00 -7.71 -6.22
C PHE A 29 8.85 -6.84 -5.68
N VAL A 30 8.31 -5.94 -6.52
CA VAL A 30 7.13 -5.14 -6.16
C VAL A 30 5.94 -6.05 -5.80
N GLN A 31 5.73 -7.11 -6.58
CA GLN A 31 4.67 -8.07 -6.30
C GLN A 31 4.86 -8.77 -4.96
N PHE A 32 6.09 -9.17 -4.62
CA PHE A 32 6.37 -9.76 -3.31
C PHE A 32 6.05 -8.77 -2.16
N ILE A 33 6.55 -7.54 -2.23
CA ILE A 33 6.29 -6.50 -1.21
C ILE A 33 4.79 -6.23 -1.04
N ALA A 34 4.02 -6.24 -2.14
CA ALA A 34 2.61 -5.87 -2.12
C ALA A 34 1.64 -7.03 -1.82
N ASP A 35 1.92 -8.23 -2.33
CA ASP A 35 0.97 -9.35 -2.34
C ASP A 35 1.31 -10.47 -1.34
N ASP A 36 2.53 -10.51 -0.81
CA ASP A 36 2.93 -11.58 0.11
C ASP A 36 2.05 -11.55 1.37
N LYS A 37 1.56 -12.74 1.76
CA LYS A 37 0.59 -12.87 2.86
C LYS A 37 1.19 -12.52 4.21
N GLU A 38 2.49 -12.73 4.38
CA GLU A 38 3.20 -12.45 5.62
C GLU A 38 3.86 -11.07 5.58
N TRP A 39 4.56 -10.76 4.49
CA TRP A 39 5.37 -9.55 4.37
C TRP A 39 4.57 -8.33 3.96
N GLY A 40 3.56 -8.46 3.09
CA GLY A 40 2.74 -7.32 2.64
C GLY A 40 2.09 -6.53 3.80
N PRO A 41 1.42 -7.17 4.77
CA PRO A 41 0.90 -6.49 5.96
C PRO A 41 2.01 -5.79 6.78
N LYS A 42 3.16 -6.45 6.95
CA LYS A 42 4.29 -5.93 7.73
C LYS A 42 4.91 -4.70 7.07
N ASP A 43 5.10 -4.74 5.75
CA ASP A 43 5.67 -3.66 4.96
C ASP A 43 4.77 -2.42 5.00
N VAL A 44 3.45 -2.59 4.88
CA VAL A 44 2.49 -1.49 5.04
C VAL A 44 2.61 -0.83 6.41
N VAL A 45 2.56 -1.62 7.49
CA VAL A 45 2.69 -1.10 8.86
C VAL A 45 4.03 -0.39 9.05
N ARG A 46 5.11 -0.92 8.48
CA ARG A 46 6.45 -0.33 8.58
C ARG A 46 6.54 1.06 7.95
N THR A 47 5.79 1.31 6.88
CA THR A 47 5.71 2.64 6.23
C THR A 47 4.80 3.63 6.97
N GLY A 48 3.94 3.15 7.88
CA GLY A 48 2.90 3.95 8.53
C GLY A 48 1.77 4.38 7.59
N ALA A 49 1.63 3.74 6.43
CA ALA A 49 0.62 4.03 5.42
C ALA A 49 -0.62 3.13 5.54
N PHE A 50 -1.69 3.46 4.82
CA PHE A 50 -2.88 2.61 4.71
C PHE A 50 -2.90 1.96 3.32
N PRO A 51 -3.12 0.63 3.22
CA PRO A 51 -3.10 -0.03 1.94
C PRO A 51 -4.38 0.30 1.16
N VAL A 52 -4.27 0.38 -0.17
CA VAL A 52 -5.44 0.56 -1.05
C VAL A 52 -6.35 -0.67 -1.10
N ARG A 53 -5.85 -1.84 -0.64
CA ARG A 53 -6.59 -3.10 -0.59
C ARG A 53 -7.20 -3.33 0.80
N THR A 54 -8.40 -3.90 0.82
CA THR A 54 -9.12 -4.22 2.07
C THR A 54 -8.77 -5.60 2.64
N SER A 55 -8.20 -6.49 1.83
CA SER A 55 -7.97 -7.90 2.18
C SER A 55 -6.83 -8.16 3.16
N PHE A 56 -6.14 -7.13 3.67
CA PHE A 56 -5.23 -7.26 4.81
C PHE A 56 -5.93 -7.13 6.17
N GLY A 57 -7.22 -6.76 6.20
CA GLY A 57 -7.98 -6.68 7.45
C GLY A 57 -7.43 -5.60 8.40
N LYS A 58 -7.41 -5.90 9.71
CA LYS A 58 -6.94 -4.98 10.74
C LYS A 58 -5.42 -5.02 10.84
N LEU A 59 -4.77 -3.90 10.58
CA LEU A 59 -3.30 -3.76 10.58
C LEU A 59 -2.71 -3.04 11.80
N TYR A 60 -3.52 -2.21 12.48
CA TYR A 60 -3.04 -1.34 13.55
C TYR A 60 -3.74 -1.64 14.87
N GLU A 61 -2.94 -1.73 15.95
CA GLU A 61 -3.42 -1.87 17.32
C GLU A 61 -3.45 -0.53 18.08
N ASP A 62 -2.66 0.45 17.63
CA ASP A 62 -2.68 1.81 18.19
C ASP A 62 -4.01 2.51 17.87
N LYS A 63 -4.65 3.08 18.91
CA LYS A 63 -5.97 3.72 18.82
C LYS A 63 -6.01 4.87 17.82
N ARG A 64 -4.93 5.64 17.71
CA ARG A 64 -4.86 6.76 16.75
C ARG A 64 -4.82 6.21 15.32
N MET A 65 -3.96 5.25 15.05
CA MET A 65 -3.84 4.63 13.72
C MET A 65 -5.10 3.87 13.32
N GLU A 66 -5.77 3.18 14.25
CA GLU A 66 -7.07 2.54 14.01
C GLU A 66 -8.15 3.57 13.64
N THR A 67 -8.18 4.71 14.34
CA THR A 67 -9.11 5.81 14.03
C THR A 67 -8.88 6.36 12.62
N ILE A 68 -7.62 6.62 12.25
CA ILE A 68 -7.26 7.12 10.91
C ILE A 68 -7.56 6.07 9.84
N SER A 69 -7.30 4.79 10.12
CA SER A 69 -7.66 3.69 9.21
C SER A 69 -9.15 3.67 8.90
N GLY A 70 -10.01 4.04 9.86
CA GLY A 70 -11.45 4.14 9.66
C GLY A 70 -11.88 5.30 8.76
N TRP A 71 -11.01 6.27 8.50
CA TRP A 71 -11.31 7.41 7.61
C TRP A 71 -11.06 7.09 6.13
N THR A 72 -10.31 6.02 5.81
CA THR A 72 -10.05 5.61 4.41
C THR A 72 -11.34 5.38 3.62
N LYS A 73 -12.43 4.96 4.28
CA LYS A 73 -13.78 4.80 3.70
C LYS A 73 -14.37 6.07 3.08
N TYR A 74 -13.84 7.26 3.41
CA TYR A 74 -14.30 8.53 2.84
C TYR A 74 -13.53 8.90 1.56
N TYR A 75 -12.51 8.11 1.21
CA TYR A 75 -11.56 8.37 0.14
C TYR A 75 -11.51 7.25 -0.91
N SER A 76 -12.15 6.11 -0.62
CA SER A 76 -12.24 4.91 -1.46
C SER A 76 -13.63 4.70 -2.03
#